data_AF-A0A7S1WL92-F1
#
_entry.id   AF-A0A7S1WL92-F1
#
_cell.length_a   1.000
_cell.length_b   1.000
_cell.length_c   1.000
_cell.angle_alpha   90.00
_cell.angle_beta   90.00
_cell.angle_gamma   90.00
#
_symmetry.space_group_name_H-M   'P 1'
#
loop_
_entity.id
_entity.type
_entity.pdbx_description
1 polymer ?
#
loop_
_entity_poly.entity_id
_entity_poly.type
_entity_poly.pdbx_seq_one_letter_code
_entity_poly.pdbx_strand_id
1 'polypeptide(L)'
;ETKKMLEQNPEEARRWETFSKDAKAVKSWMKQECVQEFYSSKLSEGEEPYTSKLLGLYESPEFAHVFEDVRRGGMKAAAHHSLNEPLMVKINKALGGVPPEVKTALGKLHANPITLQEACKIGDLKAVEEYISAAESSGALDLEGKDSKGVTCLGYAVGANRIAVAKLLLSKKADASACDTS
;
A
#
# COMPACT_ATOMS: atom_id res chain seq x y z
N GLU A 1 5.47 -4.74 -18.34
CA GLU A 1 6.73 -3.96 -18.26
C GLU A 1 7.54 -4.33 -17.03
N THR A 2 6.93 -4.34 -15.83
CA THR A 2 7.53 -4.76 -14.55
C THR A 2 8.19 -6.15 -14.57
N LYS A 3 7.55 -7.20 -15.12
CA LYS A 3 8.17 -8.55 -15.22
C LYS A 3 9.51 -8.53 -15.98
N LYS A 4 9.57 -7.81 -17.10
CA LYS A 4 10.76 -7.72 -17.96
C LYS A 4 11.86 -6.87 -17.33
N MET A 5 11.50 -5.88 -16.52
CA MET A 5 12.43 -5.08 -15.72
C MET A 5 13.04 -5.88 -14.56
N LEU A 6 12.23 -6.70 -13.87
CA LEU A 6 12.71 -7.55 -12.76
C LEU A 6 13.62 -8.68 -13.25
N GLU A 7 13.38 -9.21 -14.44
CA GLU A 7 14.26 -10.21 -15.08
C GLU A 7 15.65 -9.67 -15.44
N GLN A 8 15.75 -8.36 -15.71
CA GLN A 8 17.01 -7.70 -16.10
C GLN A 8 17.81 -7.17 -14.90
N ASN A 9 17.21 -7.14 -13.71
CA ASN A 9 17.84 -6.62 -12.50
C ASN A 9 17.59 -7.56 -11.28
N PRO A 10 18.43 -8.58 -11.07
CA PRO A 10 18.21 -9.60 -10.05
C PRO A 10 18.28 -9.06 -8.61
N GLU A 11 19.05 -7.98 -8.37
CA GLU A 11 19.09 -7.28 -7.08
C GLU A 11 17.73 -6.64 -6.76
N GLU A 12 17.12 -6.01 -7.75
CA GLU A 12 15.81 -5.37 -7.62
C GLU A 12 14.71 -6.42 -7.43
N ALA A 13 14.76 -7.54 -8.17
CA ALA A 13 13.85 -8.66 -7.98
C ALA A 13 13.88 -9.22 -6.55
N ARG A 14 15.06 -9.43 -5.97
CA ARG A 14 15.19 -9.88 -4.56
C ARG A 14 14.62 -8.85 -3.57
N ARG A 15 14.85 -7.57 -3.83
CA ARG A 15 14.30 -6.50 -2.98
C ARG A 15 12.78 -6.49 -3.03
N TRP A 16 12.19 -6.64 -4.21
CA TRP A 16 10.74 -6.76 -4.38
C TRP A 16 10.17 -8.01 -3.73
N GLU A 17 10.85 -9.15 -3.83
CA GLU A 17 10.44 -10.39 -3.16
C GLU A 17 10.47 -10.25 -1.63
N THR A 18 11.50 -9.61 -1.09
CA THR A 18 11.60 -9.36 0.36
C THR A 18 10.51 -8.39 0.80
N PHE A 19 10.27 -7.34 0.02
CA PHE A 19 9.24 -6.35 0.28
C PHE A 19 7.83 -6.95 0.26
N SER A 20 7.53 -7.81 -0.72
CA SER A 20 6.20 -8.43 -0.88
C SER A 20 5.81 -9.36 0.28
N LYS A 21 6.81 -9.91 0.99
CA LYS A 21 6.62 -10.72 2.20
C LYS A 21 6.24 -9.91 3.45
N ASP A 22 6.37 -8.57 3.42
CA ASP A 22 5.92 -7.70 4.50
C ASP A 22 4.61 -6.99 4.12
N ALA A 23 3.49 -7.59 4.51
CA ALA A 23 2.16 -7.04 4.26
C ALA A 23 1.98 -5.60 4.79
N LYS A 24 2.65 -5.24 5.90
CA LYS A 24 2.57 -3.89 6.47
C LYS A 24 3.32 -2.91 5.57
N ALA A 25 4.52 -3.27 5.12
CA ALA A 25 5.31 -2.45 4.21
C ALA A 25 4.59 -2.26 2.87
N VAL A 26 4.06 -3.34 2.27
CA VAL A 26 3.28 -3.28 1.03
C VAL A 26 2.05 -2.39 1.20
N LYS A 27 1.28 -2.55 2.28
CA LYS A 27 0.10 -1.72 2.57
C LYS A 27 0.47 -0.25 2.74
N SER A 28 1.59 0.03 3.41
CA SER A 28 2.07 1.40 3.59
C SER A 28 2.43 2.06 2.26
N TRP A 29 3.15 1.34 1.40
CA TRP A 29 3.51 1.80 0.07
C TRP A 29 2.29 2.01 -0.83
N MET A 30 1.36 1.04 -0.89
CA MET A 30 0.14 1.18 -1.70
C MET A 30 -0.72 2.39 -1.29
N LYS A 31 -0.73 2.75 0.00
CA LYS A 31 -1.39 3.99 0.45
C LYS A 31 -0.69 5.24 -0.08
N GLN A 32 0.64 5.24 -0.08
CA GLN A 32 1.42 6.34 -0.62
C GLN A 32 1.22 6.47 -2.13
N GLU A 33 1.32 5.38 -2.88
CA GLU A 33 1.09 5.34 -4.33
C GLU A 33 -0.32 5.81 -4.69
N CYS A 34 -1.36 5.31 -4.01
CA CYS A 34 -2.75 5.71 -4.28
C CYS A 34 -2.96 7.23 -4.16
N VAL A 35 -2.33 7.86 -3.17
CA VAL A 35 -2.38 9.32 -2.98
C VAL A 35 -1.56 10.03 -4.07
N GLN A 36 -0.35 9.55 -4.36
CA GLN A 36 0.55 10.14 -5.34
C GLN A 36 0.00 10.07 -6.77
N GLU A 37 -0.47 8.90 -7.20
CA GLU A 37 -1.09 8.67 -8.52
C GLU A 37 -2.31 9.56 -8.72
N PHE A 38 -3.16 9.70 -7.68
CA PHE A 38 -4.31 10.57 -7.77
C PHE A 38 -3.89 12.03 -8.03
N TYR A 39 -3.00 12.58 -7.22
CA TYR A 39 -2.60 13.98 -7.39
C TYR A 39 -1.78 14.21 -8.66
N SER A 40 -0.93 13.26 -9.06
CA SER A 40 -0.14 13.37 -10.29
C SER A 40 -1.01 13.34 -11.54
N SER A 41 -2.00 12.43 -11.61
CA SER A 41 -3.00 12.40 -12.69
C SER A 41 -3.77 13.72 -12.75
N LYS A 42 -4.30 14.20 -11.62
CA LYS A 42 -5.11 15.45 -11.58
C LYS A 42 -4.33 16.70 -11.97
N LEU A 43 -3.05 16.78 -11.60
CA LEU A 43 -2.15 17.85 -12.03
C LEU A 43 -1.84 17.77 -13.53
N SER A 44 -1.63 16.56 -14.06
CA SER A 44 -1.33 16.35 -15.49
C SER A 44 -2.52 16.60 -16.41
N GLU A 45 -3.73 16.27 -15.95
CA GLU A 45 -4.98 16.46 -16.69
C GLU A 45 -5.48 17.91 -16.63
N GLY A 46 -4.87 18.74 -15.78
CA GLY A 46 -5.19 20.16 -15.65
C GLY A 46 -6.61 20.42 -15.14
N GLU A 47 -7.18 19.51 -14.35
CA GLU A 47 -8.55 19.64 -13.86
C GLU A 47 -8.75 20.99 -13.13
N GLU A 48 -9.62 21.83 -13.72
CA GLU A 48 -9.97 23.18 -13.29
C GLU A 48 -10.16 23.37 -11.77
N PRO A 49 -10.85 22.46 -11.04
CA PRO A 49 -11.04 22.65 -9.60
C PRO A 49 -9.76 22.47 -8.79
N TYR A 50 -8.79 21.66 -9.24
CA TYR A 50 -7.53 21.46 -8.52
C TYR A 50 -6.53 22.57 -8.82
N THR A 51 -6.42 22.99 -10.08
CA THR A 51 -5.59 24.12 -10.47
C THR A 51 -6.06 25.42 -9.82
N SER A 52 -7.38 25.66 -9.76
CA SER A 52 -7.96 26.81 -9.07
C SER A 52 -7.67 26.82 -7.57
N LYS A 53 -7.75 25.66 -6.90
CA LYS A 53 -7.41 25.54 -5.46
C LYS A 53 -5.93 25.78 -5.19
N LEU A 54 -5.05 25.32 -6.07
CA LEU A 54 -3.61 25.57 -5.97
C LEU A 54 -3.28 27.05 -6.16
N LEU A 55 -3.95 27.72 -7.10
CA LEU A 55 -3.85 29.17 -7.28
C LEU A 55 -4.35 29.92 -6.03
N GLY A 56 -5.52 29.55 -5.51
CA GLY A 56 -6.03 30.14 -4.27
C GLY A 56 -5.12 29.91 -3.06
N LEU A 57 -4.43 28.77 -3.00
CA LEU A 57 -3.42 28.51 -1.97
C LEU A 57 -2.22 29.46 -2.13
N TYR A 58 -1.75 29.66 -3.36
CA TYR A 58 -0.64 30.58 -3.68
C TYR A 58 -0.95 32.04 -3.36
N GLU A 59 -2.19 32.47 -3.61
CA GLU A 59 -2.66 33.84 -3.34
C GLU A 59 -3.01 34.08 -1.86
N SER A 60 -3.12 33.02 -1.07
CA SER A 60 -3.50 33.11 0.35
C SER A 60 -2.43 33.84 1.17
N PRO A 61 -2.79 34.94 1.88
CA PRO A 61 -1.87 35.61 2.79
C PRO A 61 -1.35 34.72 3.93
N GLU A 62 -2.12 33.69 4.32
CA GLU A 62 -1.72 32.76 5.39
C GLU A 62 -0.46 31.96 5.00
N PHE A 63 -0.33 31.61 3.71
CA PHE A 63 0.77 30.78 3.21
C PHE A 63 1.86 31.58 2.49
N ALA A 64 1.69 32.91 2.34
CA ALA A 64 2.62 33.77 1.62
C ALA A 64 4.07 33.63 2.11
N HIS A 65 4.27 33.58 3.44
CA HIS A 65 5.59 33.40 4.04
C HIS A 65 6.25 32.04 3.70
N VAL A 66 5.44 30.98 3.57
CA VAL A 66 5.92 29.65 3.16
C VAL A 66 6.39 29.69 1.72
N PHE A 67 5.59 30.27 0.81
CA PHE A 67 5.95 30.35 -0.60
C PHE A 67 7.15 31.26 -0.85
N GLU A 68 7.28 32.36 -0.10
CA GLU A 68 8.46 33.22 -0.17
C GLU A 68 9.73 32.49 0.27
N ASP A 69 9.67 31.76 1.39
CA ASP A 69 10.79 30.97 1.88
C ASP A 69 11.17 29.85 0.91
N VAL A 70 10.19 29.15 0.34
CA VAL A 70 10.43 28.15 -0.73
C VAL A 70 11.02 28.80 -1.98
N ARG A 71 10.58 30.01 -2.37
CA ARG A 71 11.15 30.73 -3.53
C ARG A 71 12.61 31.11 -3.31
N ARG A 72 13.00 31.45 -2.08
CA ARG A 72 14.39 31.77 -1.70
C ARG A 72 15.26 30.53 -1.48
N GLY A 73 14.76 29.56 -0.74
CA GLY A 73 15.50 28.38 -0.28
C GLY A 73 15.35 27.14 -1.17
N GLY A 74 14.50 27.21 -2.20
CA GLY A 74 14.25 26.14 -3.15
C GLY A 74 13.74 24.86 -2.50
N MET A 75 14.12 23.72 -3.09
CA MET A 75 13.70 22.39 -2.63
C MET A 75 14.08 22.08 -1.18
N LYS A 76 15.15 22.69 -0.64
CA LYS A 76 15.54 22.50 0.75
C LYS A 76 14.54 23.12 1.72
N ALA A 77 14.08 24.34 1.45
CA ALA A 77 13.04 24.98 2.23
C ALA A 77 11.70 24.23 2.10
N ALA A 78 11.35 23.79 0.88
CA ALA A 78 10.15 22.98 0.66
C ALA A 78 10.18 21.67 1.48
N ALA A 79 11.32 20.97 1.50
CA ALA A 79 11.50 19.76 2.29
C ALA A 79 11.41 20.02 3.81
N HIS A 80 11.82 21.19 4.28
CA HIS A 80 11.66 21.54 5.69
C HIS A 80 10.19 21.80 6.05
N HIS A 81 9.45 22.52 5.20
CA HIS A 81 8.02 22.77 5.41
C HIS A 81 7.18 21.49 5.31
N SER A 82 7.57 20.52 4.46
CA SER A 82 6.84 19.26 4.34
C SER A 82 6.92 18.39 5.60
N LEU A 83 7.90 18.63 6.48
CA LEU A 83 8.02 17.98 7.79
C LEU A 83 7.17 18.67 8.88
N ASN A 84 6.62 19.86 8.62
CA ASN A 84 5.76 20.57 9.56
C ASN A 84 4.31 20.07 9.45
N GLU A 85 3.96 19.08 10.27
CA GLU A 85 2.63 18.47 10.27
C GLU A 85 1.48 19.48 10.43
N PRO A 86 1.48 20.42 11.39
CA PRO A 86 0.43 21.44 11.48
C PRO A 86 0.24 22.27 10.20
N LEU A 87 1.34 22.67 9.55
CA LEU A 87 1.29 23.40 8.29
C LEU A 87 0.69 22.54 7.17
N MET A 88 1.14 21.28 7.05
CA MET A 88 0.65 20.36 6.03
C MET A 88 -0.84 20.03 6.20
N VAL A 89 -1.33 19.95 7.44
CA VAL A 89 -2.77 19.80 7.72
C VAL A 89 -3.56 21.03 7.24
N LYS A 90 -3.05 22.25 7.48
CA LYS A 90 -3.68 23.48 7.00
C LYS A 90 -3.72 23.54 5.47
N ILE A 91 -2.59 23.21 4.82
CA ILE A 91 -2.50 23.14 3.35
C ILE A 91 -3.50 22.12 2.80
N ASN A 92 -3.54 20.91 3.37
CA ASN A 92 -4.48 19.87 2.97
C ASN A 92 -5.93 20.37 3.10
N LYS A 93 -6.29 21.02 4.21
CA LYS A 93 -7.63 21.59 4.41
C LYS A 93 -7.95 22.68 3.38
N ALA A 94 -7.01 23.57 3.07
CA ALA A 94 -7.18 24.62 2.06
C ALA A 94 -7.40 24.04 0.65
N LEU A 95 -6.80 22.89 0.35
CA LEU A 95 -7.03 22.15 -0.90
C LEU A 95 -8.33 21.32 -0.91
N GLY A 96 -9.13 21.39 0.17
CA GLY A 96 -10.40 20.69 0.29
C GLY A 96 -10.32 19.31 0.97
N GLY A 97 -9.19 19.00 1.60
CA GLY A 97 -8.95 17.75 2.33
C GLY A 97 -8.69 16.56 1.42
N VAL A 98 -8.80 15.36 1.98
CA VAL A 98 -8.62 14.11 1.23
C VAL A 98 -9.79 13.92 0.27
N PRO A 99 -9.54 13.79 -1.05
CA PRO A 99 -10.59 13.57 -2.04
C PRO A 99 -11.45 12.32 -1.75
N PRO A 100 -12.76 12.33 -2.02
CA PRO A 100 -13.64 11.18 -1.78
C PRO A 100 -13.18 9.89 -2.48
N GLU A 101 -12.61 10.01 -3.67
CA GLU A 101 -12.09 8.90 -4.47
C GLU A 101 -10.91 8.25 -3.77
N VAL A 102 -9.95 9.07 -3.32
CA VAL A 102 -8.80 8.63 -2.53
C VAL A 102 -9.25 8.02 -1.21
N LYS A 103 -10.20 8.66 -0.51
CA LYS A 103 -10.77 8.13 0.73
C LYS A 103 -11.40 6.75 0.53
N THR A 104 -12.11 6.56 -0.58
CA THR A 104 -12.73 5.29 -0.94
C THR A 104 -11.69 4.23 -1.27
N ALA A 105 -10.67 4.58 -2.07
CA ALA A 105 -9.57 3.68 -2.42
C ALA A 105 -8.77 3.25 -1.18
N LEU A 106 -8.43 4.20 -0.31
CA LEU A 106 -7.80 3.92 0.98
C LEU A 106 -8.69 3.03 1.85
N GLY A 107 -10.00 3.29 1.90
CA GLY A 107 -10.96 2.44 2.61
C GLY A 107 -10.93 0.98 2.15
N LYS A 108 -10.88 0.76 0.83
CA LYS A 108 -10.73 -0.59 0.25
C LYS A 108 -9.40 -1.24 0.62
N LEU A 109 -8.29 -0.50 0.55
CA LEU A 109 -6.95 -0.96 0.98
C LEU A 109 -6.90 -1.35 2.46
N HIS A 110 -7.72 -0.71 3.29
CA HIS A 110 -7.86 -1.04 4.70
C HIS A 110 -8.73 -2.28 4.95
N ALA A 111 -9.81 -2.44 4.18
CA ALA A 111 -10.76 -3.53 4.35
C ALA A 111 -10.26 -4.86 3.75
N ASN A 112 -9.53 -4.80 2.64
CA ASN A 112 -9.14 -5.99 1.89
C ASN A 112 -7.75 -6.48 2.30
N PRO A 113 -7.56 -7.81 2.40
CA PRO A 113 -6.23 -8.39 2.59
C PRO A 113 -5.38 -8.14 1.33
N ILE A 114 -4.10 -7.85 1.53
CA ILE A 114 -3.15 -7.61 0.42
C ILE A 114 -2.27 -8.86 0.16
N THR A 115 -2.11 -9.71 1.17
CA THR A 115 -1.38 -10.98 1.06
C THR A 115 -2.27 -12.15 1.45
N LEU A 116 -1.90 -13.34 0.98
CA LEU A 116 -2.55 -14.59 1.35
C LEU A 116 -2.55 -14.80 2.88
N GLN A 117 -1.42 -14.54 3.54
CA GLN A 117 -1.30 -14.63 4.99
C GLN A 117 -2.26 -13.68 5.72
N GLU A 118 -2.44 -12.45 5.22
CA GLU A 118 -3.41 -11.51 5.79
C GLU A 118 -4.84 -12.00 5.60
N ALA A 119 -5.19 -12.50 4.40
CA ALA A 119 -6.50 -13.10 4.11
C ALA A 119 -6.80 -14.27 5.06
N CYS A 120 -5.79 -15.13 5.30
CA CYS A 120 -5.89 -16.25 6.22
C CYS A 120 -6.06 -15.80 7.67
N LYS A 121 -5.37 -14.75 8.10
CA LYS A 121 -5.50 -14.19 9.45
C LYS A 121 -6.89 -13.60 9.71
N ILE A 122 -7.43 -12.84 8.75
CA ILE A 122 -8.77 -12.23 8.90
C ILE A 122 -9.90 -13.25 8.73
N GLY A 123 -9.63 -14.37 8.04
CA GLY A 123 -10.60 -15.41 7.77
C GLY A 123 -11.46 -15.15 6.53
N ASP A 124 -10.97 -14.35 5.60
CA ASP A 124 -11.66 -14.05 4.33
C ASP A 124 -11.48 -15.23 3.37
N LEU A 125 -12.39 -16.20 3.48
CA LEU A 125 -12.34 -17.43 2.71
C LEU A 125 -12.34 -17.17 1.20
N LYS A 126 -13.13 -16.19 0.74
CA LYS A 126 -13.24 -15.86 -0.67
C LYS A 126 -11.92 -15.31 -1.20
N ALA A 127 -11.30 -14.38 -0.48
CA ALA A 127 -10.00 -13.85 -0.87
C ALA A 127 -8.93 -14.96 -0.89
N VAL A 128 -8.93 -15.86 0.10
CA VAL A 128 -8.02 -17.02 0.13
C VAL A 128 -8.20 -17.91 -1.11
N GLU A 129 -9.43 -18.22 -1.50
CA GLU A 129 -9.73 -19.01 -2.70
C GLU A 129 -9.25 -18.32 -3.99
N GLU A 130 -9.46 -17.00 -4.10
CA GLU A 130 -9.00 -16.21 -5.23
C GLU A 130 -7.46 -16.20 -5.34
N TYR A 131 -6.76 -16.01 -4.20
CA TYR A 131 -5.29 -16.06 -4.15
C TYR A 131 -4.75 -17.43 -4.56
N ILE A 132 -5.32 -18.52 -4.02
CA ILE A 132 -4.89 -19.88 -4.35
C ILE A 132 -5.14 -20.17 -5.83
N SER A 133 -6.32 -19.82 -6.35
CA SER A 133 -6.67 -20.07 -7.75
C SER A 133 -5.75 -19.33 -8.73
N ALA A 134 -5.40 -18.07 -8.41
CA ALA A 134 -4.44 -17.29 -9.20
C ALA A 134 -3.02 -17.87 -9.15
N ALA A 135 -2.58 -18.33 -7.99
CA ALA A 135 -1.26 -18.94 -7.80
C ALA A 135 -1.16 -20.32 -8.47
N GLU A 136 -2.22 -21.14 -8.41
CA GLU A 136 -2.30 -22.43 -9.11
C GLU A 136 -2.21 -22.24 -10.62
N SER A 137 -2.96 -21.27 -11.17
CA SER A 137 -2.97 -20.97 -12.60
C SER A 137 -1.61 -20.51 -13.14
N SER A 138 -0.74 -19.98 -12.27
CA SER A 138 0.60 -19.53 -12.62
C SER A 138 1.72 -20.51 -12.22
N GLY A 139 1.37 -21.65 -11.59
CA GLY A 139 2.35 -22.62 -11.08
C GLY A 139 3.19 -22.10 -9.90
N ALA A 140 2.77 -21.01 -9.27
CA ALA A 140 3.51 -20.32 -8.21
C ALA A 140 2.86 -20.53 -6.82
N LEU A 141 1.99 -21.54 -6.66
CA LEU A 141 1.38 -21.83 -5.38
C LEU A 141 2.44 -22.33 -4.38
N ASP A 142 2.74 -21.50 -3.40
CA ASP A 142 3.58 -21.81 -2.25
C ASP A 142 2.78 -21.55 -0.96
N LEU A 143 2.32 -22.62 -0.31
CA LEU A 143 1.58 -22.55 0.96
C LEU A 143 2.52 -22.49 2.18
N GLU A 144 3.77 -22.91 2.00
CA GLU A 144 4.82 -22.95 3.03
C GLU A 144 5.67 -21.67 3.04
N GLY A 145 5.36 -20.76 2.11
CA GLY A 145 5.91 -19.42 2.05
C GLY A 145 5.67 -18.66 3.35
N LYS A 146 6.78 -18.32 4.02
CA LYS A 146 6.80 -17.57 5.28
C LYS A 146 6.89 -16.07 5.02
N ASP A 147 6.13 -15.31 5.80
CA ASP A 147 6.19 -13.85 5.79
C ASP A 147 7.45 -13.32 6.51
N SER A 148 7.57 -11.99 6.62
CA SER A 148 8.67 -11.35 7.35
C SER A 148 8.75 -11.71 8.85
N LYS A 149 7.73 -12.38 9.41
CA LYS A 149 7.71 -12.87 10.79
C LYS A 149 7.98 -14.37 10.89
N GLY A 150 8.26 -15.04 9.77
CA GLY A 150 8.50 -16.48 9.74
C GLY A 150 7.24 -17.32 9.81
N VAL A 151 6.04 -16.75 9.58
CA VAL A 151 4.76 -17.46 9.75
C VAL A 151 4.12 -17.78 8.39
N THR A 152 3.60 -18.99 8.23
CA THR A 152 2.91 -19.41 7.00
C THR A 152 1.45 -18.97 6.99
N CYS A 153 0.79 -19.12 5.82
CA CYS A 153 -0.64 -18.86 5.70
C CYS A 153 -1.48 -19.75 6.64
N LEU A 154 -1.08 -21.01 6.82
CA LEU A 154 -1.71 -21.94 7.75
C LEU A 154 -1.46 -21.54 9.21
N GLY A 155 -0.24 -21.13 9.56
CA GLY A 155 0.08 -20.65 10.91
C GLY A 155 -0.81 -19.48 11.35
N TYR A 156 -1.05 -18.51 10.46
CA TYR A 156 -2.00 -17.43 10.73
C TYR A 156 -3.45 -17.89 10.83
N ALA A 157 -3.90 -18.80 9.96
CA ALA A 157 -5.27 -19.33 10.01
C ALA A 157 -5.54 -20.06 11.34
N VAL A 158 -4.59 -20.90 11.79
CA VAL A 158 -4.69 -21.62 13.06
C VAL A 158 -4.61 -20.66 14.25
N GLY A 159 -3.60 -19.79 14.30
CA GLY A 159 -3.41 -18.84 15.40
C GLY A 159 -4.56 -17.84 15.56
N ALA A 160 -5.27 -17.51 14.48
CA ALA A 160 -6.46 -16.65 14.48
C ALA A 160 -7.80 -17.41 14.56
N ASN A 161 -7.78 -18.73 14.79
CA ASN A 161 -8.97 -19.58 14.89
C ASN A 161 -9.89 -19.52 13.65
N ARG A 162 -9.31 -19.51 12.44
CA ARG A 162 -10.04 -19.49 11.16
C ARG A 162 -10.23 -20.89 10.62
N ILE A 163 -11.10 -21.66 11.27
CA ILE A 163 -11.32 -23.10 10.99
C ILE A 163 -11.61 -23.38 9.52
N ALA A 164 -12.49 -22.58 8.88
CA ALA A 164 -12.85 -22.79 7.47
C ALA A 164 -11.63 -22.61 6.55
N VAL A 165 -10.83 -21.58 6.77
CA VAL A 165 -9.59 -21.34 6.02
C VAL A 165 -8.57 -22.43 6.29
N ALA A 166 -8.37 -22.84 7.55
CA ALA A 166 -7.43 -23.91 7.89
C ALA A 166 -7.80 -25.22 7.18
N LYS A 167 -9.09 -25.58 7.15
CA LYS A 167 -9.59 -26.75 6.40
C LYS A 167 -9.30 -26.63 4.90
N LEU A 168 -9.54 -25.46 4.31
CA LEU A 168 -9.23 -25.21 2.90
C LEU A 168 -7.74 -25.41 2.62
N LEU A 169 -6.86 -24.80 3.42
CA LEU A 169 -5.41 -24.92 3.25
C LEU A 169 -4.92 -26.36 3.40
N LEU A 170 -5.43 -27.11 4.39
CA LEU A 170 -5.11 -28.53 4.56
C LEU A 170 -5.61 -29.38 3.39
N SER A 171 -6.77 -29.07 2.82
CA SER A 171 -7.28 -29.75 1.61
C SER A 171 -6.37 -29.51 0.39
N LYS A 172 -5.67 -28.37 0.37
CA LYS A 172 -4.65 -28.01 -0.61
C LYS A 172 -3.24 -28.52 -0.24
N LYS A 173 -3.16 -29.42 0.75
CA LYS A 173 -1.93 -30.08 1.23
C LYS A 173 -0.91 -29.14 1.90
N ALA A 174 -1.36 -28.07 2.53
CA ALA A 174 -0.50 -27.29 3.43
C ALA A 174 0.04 -28.18 4.57
N ASP A 175 1.32 -28.03 4.90
CA ASP A 175 1.98 -28.81 5.95
C ASP A 175 1.65 -28.24 7.34
N ALA A 176 0.94 -29.03 8.14
CA ALA A 176 0.56 -28.63 9.50
C ALA A 176 1.78 -28.43 10.43
N SER A 177 2.93 -29.03 10.13
CA SER A 177 4.15 -28.91 10.93
C SER A 177 4.98 -27.66 10.62
N ALA A 178 4.70 -26.97 9.49
CA ALA A 178 5.50 -25.85 9.01
C ALA A 178 4.94 -24.47 9.39
N CYS A 179 4.04 -24.38 10.38
CA CYS A 179 3.25 -23.18 10.70
C CYS A 179 4.08 -21.91 10.98
N ASP A 180 5.23 -22.04 11.64
CA ASP A 180 6.14 -20.92 11.91
C ASP A 180 7.62 -21.37 11.94
N THR A 181 8.52 -20.49 12.37
CA THR A 181 9.97 -20.74 12.53
C THR A 181 10.39 -20.92 13.99
N SER A 182 9.44 -21.03 14.92
CA SER A 182 9.75 -21.15 16.36
C SER A 182 10.17 -22.58 16.75
#